data_AF-A0A7K2Z0B5-F1
#
_entry.id   AF-A0A7K2Z0B5-F1
#
_cell.length_a   1.000
_cell.length_b   1.000
_cell.length_c   1.000
_cell.angle_alpha   90.00
_cell.angle_beta   90.00
_cell.angle_gamma   90.00
#
_symmetry.space_group_name_H-M   'P 1'
#
loop_
_entity.id
_entity.type
_entity.pdbx_description
1 polymer ?
#
loop_
_entity_poly.entity_id
_entity_poly.type
_entity_poly.pdbx_seq_one_letter_code
_entity_poly.pdbx_strand_id
1 'polypeptide(L)'
;VTAAAGLVGYGVSRADGHGWTSVGVLGTLLAAALCAGVFVLVERAAAHPLVPRSLWRLPALRVGNLVMVLMGATMTAALFFVSLYLQQILGYSALRAGTAMLPMTVALIAGGLAARKLISTFGPRPLLVSGSLTTTVGLLVLAWLPADGGFPWRFVLASVIAGAGISLMLLPVTVSATAGVAAPDAGAASGLLNTSRQLGGAVGLAVLVTVAAAGSPNTPADVLHGYHAAFAVDAALVLLVVPLAFLLPRRI
;
A
#
# COMPACT_ATOMS: atom_id res chain seq x y z
N VAL A 1 18.10 0.29 3.62
CA VAL A 1 16.70 0.27 3.09
C VAL A 1 16.12 -1.14 3.06
N THR A 2 16.74 -2.12 2.42
CA THR A 2 16.23 -3.52 2.35
C THR A 2 16.01 -4.15 3.73
N ALA A 3 16.96 -3.96 4.66
CA ALA A 3 16.81 -4.41 6.04
C ALA A 3 15.64 -3.72 6.77
N ALA A 4 15.42 -2.42 6.53
CA ALA A 4 14.30 -1.69 7.13
C ALA A 4 12.94 -2.19 6.61
N ALA A 5 12.83 -2.44 5.30
CA ALA A 5 11.61 -3.00 4.70
C ALA A 5 11.33 -4.44 5.19
N GLY A 6 12.37 -5.26 5.35
CA GLY A 6 12.24 -6.61 5.92
C GLY A 6 11.83 -6.61 7.39
N LEU A 7 12.41 -5.71 8.18
CA LEU A 7 12.11 -5.56 9.61
C LEU A 7 10.68 -5.07 9.87
N VAL A 8 10.13 -4.23 8.98
CA VAL A 8 8.72 -3.83 9.04
C VAL A 8 7.81 -5.04 8.86
N GLY A 9 7.99 -5.80 7.77
CA GLY A 9 7.13 -6.95 7.49
C GLY A 9 7.20 -7.98 8.63
N TYR A 10 8.39 -8.16 9.19
CA TYR A 10 8.62 -9.06 10.32
C TYR A 10 8.03 -8.55 11.65
N GLY A 11 8.10 -7.25 11.92
CA GLY A 11 7.48 -6.64 13.10
C GLY A 11 5.96 -6.74 13.06
N VAL A 12 5.37 -6.51 11.89
CA VAL A 12 3.93 -6.67 11.65
C VAL A 12 3.50 -8.12 11.85
N SER A 13 4.23 -9.11 11.31
CA SER A 13 3.88 -10.52 11.51
C SER A 13 4.01 -10.97 12.97
N ARG A 14 4.85 -10.30 13.77
CA ARG A 14 4.98 -10.55 15.21
C ARG A 14 3.89 -9.92 16.06
N ALA A 15 3.20 -8.91 15.54
CA ALA A 15 2.09 -8.30 16.24
C ALA A 15 0.93 -9.28 16.42
N ASP A 16 0.77 -10.21 15.48
CA ASP A 16 -0.05 -11.41 15.65
C ASP A 16 0.56 -12.31 16.74
N GLY A 17 -0.15 -12.43 17.87
CA GLY A 17 0.21 -13.29 19.00
C GLY A 17 0.96 -12.62 20.16
N HIS A 18 1.64 -11.48 19.96
CA HIS A 18 2.36 -10.77 21.04
C HIS A 18 1.78 -9.39 21.36
N GLY A 19 0.91 -8.85 20.51
CA GLY A 19 0.35 -7.51 20.68
C GLY A 19 1.30 -6.40 20.23
N TRP A 20 0.70 -5.27 19.82
CA TRP A 20 1.40 -4.12 19.22
C TRP A 20 2.36 -3.41 20.18
N THR A 21 2.10 -3.50 21.48
CA THR A 21 2.95 -2.93 22.53
C THR A 21 4.08 -3.85 22.95
N SER A 22 4.19 -5.07 22.37
CA SER A 22 5.29 -5.95 22.71
C SER A 22 6.62 -5.35 22.29
N VAL A 23 7.61 -5.51 23.17
CA VAL A 23 8.99 -5.07 22.96
C VAL A 23 9.54 -5.60 21.63
N GLY A 24 9.10 -6.78 21.17
CA GLY A 24 9.51 -7.36 19.89
C GLY A 24 8.98 -6.61 18.67
N VAL A 25 7.71 -6.16 18.69
CA VAL A 25 7.09 -5.40 17.60
C VAL A 25 7.61 -3.96 17.59
N LEU A 26 7.62 -3.30 18.75
CA LEU A 26 8.15 -1.95 18.88
C LEU A 26 9.64 -1.90 18.57
N GLY A 27 10.42 -2.88 19.01
CA GLY A 27 11.86 -2.97 18.75
C GLY A 27 12.19 -3.17 17.26
N THR A 28 11.39 -3.96 16.54
CA THR A 28 11.59 -4.17 15.10
C THR A 28 11.18 -2.96 14.26
N LEU A 29 10.09 -2.27 14.64
CA LEU A 29 9.69 -1.01 14.02
C LEU A 29 10.68 0.13 14.32
N LEU A 30 11.18 0.22 15.56
CA LEU A 30 12.23 1.17 15.94
C LEU A 30 13.53 0.89 15.19
N ALA A 31 13.92 -0.38 15.03
CA ALA A 31 15.09 -0.77 14.24
C ALA A 31 14.93 -0.39 12.75
N ALA A 32 13.73 -0.55 12.18
CA ALA A 32 13.45 -0.08 10.82
C ALA A 32 13.57 1.45 10.69
N ALA A 33 13.02 2.20 11.66
CA ALA A 33 13.13 3.66 11.71
C ALA A 33 14.58 4.13 11.89
N LEU A 34 15.36 3.47 12.74
CA LEU A 34 16.78 3.74 12.94
C LEU A 34 17.60 3.45 11.68
N CYS A 35 17.36 2.31 11.01
CA CYS A 35 18.02 2.01 9.74
C CYS A 35 17.68 3.03 8.64
N ALA A 36 16.45 3.57 8.62
CA ALA A 36 16.07 4.64 7.71
C ALA A 36 16.75 5.97 8.08
N GLY A 37 16.80 6.32 9.37
CA GLY A 37 17.47 7.52 9.86
C GLY A 37 18.98 7.51 9.60
N VAL A 38 19.65 6.38 9.86
CA VAL A 38 21.08 6.19 9.56
C VAL A 38 21.34 6.34 8.07
N PHE A 39 20.48 5.77 7.21
CA PHE A 39 20.61 5.96 5.77
C PHE A 39 20.54 7.44 5.38
N VAL A 40 19.57 8.20 5.90
CA VAL A 40 19.44 9.64 5.61
C VAL A 40 20.65 10.44 6.10
N LEU A 41 21.21 10.09 7.26
CA LEU A 41 22.39 10.77 7.81
C LEU A 41 23.65 10.49 6.99
N VAL A 42 23.87 9.22 6.61
CA VAL A 42 24.99 8.81 5.74
C VAL A 42 24.87 9.47 4.36
N GLU A 43 23.66 9.50 3.81
CA GLU A 43 23.37 10.11 2.51
C GLU A 43 23.63 11.62 2.50
N ARG A 44 23.33 12.31 3.61
CA ARG A 44 23.59 13.75 3.76
C ARG A 44 25.08 14.08 3.89
N ALA A 45 25.87 13.16 4.44
CA ALA A 45 27.30 13.32 4.65
C ALA A 45 28.16 12.83 3.47
N ALA A 46 27.59 12.06 2.54
CA ALA A 46 28.32 11.49 1.41
C ALA A 46 28.74 12.55 0.37
N ALA A 47 30.00 12.48 -0.06
CA ALA A 47 30.54 13.33 -1.13
C ALA A 47 29.86 13.07 -2.50
N HIS A 48 29.41 11.83 -2.72
CA HIS A 48 28.59 11.42 -3.87
C HIS A 48 27.30 10.76 -3.35
N PRO A 49 26.25 11.55 -3.05
CA PRO A 49 24.98 11.00 -2.57
C PRO A 49 24.34 10.11 -3.64
N LEU A 50 23.78 8.96 -3.23
CA LEU A 50 23.04 8.03 -4.09
C LEU A 50 21.75 8.65 -4.65
N VAL A 51 21.17 9.63 -3.96
CA VAL A 51 20.03 10.44 -4.41
C VAL A 51 20.54 11.84 -4.75
N PRO A 52 20.77 12.15 -6.03
CA PRO A 52 21.14 13.48 -6.47
C PRO A 52 20.15 14.54 -5.98
N ARG A 53 20.68 15.68 -5.50
CA ARG A 53 19.85 16.81 -5.04
C ARG A 53 18.94 17.38 -6.13
N SER A 54 19.29 17.17 -7.41
CA SER A 54 18.48 17.49 -8.58
C SER A 54 17.12 16.78 -8.56
N LEU A 55 17.06 15.53 -8.09
CA LEU A 55 15.83 14.74 -8.04
C LEU A 55 14.79 15.34 -7.09
N TRP A 56 15.21 15.88 -5.95
CA TRP A 56 14.30 16.53 -4.99
C TRP A 56 13.67 17.82 -5.53
N ARG A 57 14.26 18.44 -6.55
CA ARG A 57 13.70 19.63 -7.20
C ARG A 57 12.54 19.29 -8.14
N LEU A 58 12.49 18.06 -8.66
CA LEU A 58 11.45 17.61 -9.59
C LEU A 58 10.09 17.50 -8.85
N PRO A 59 9.08 18.33 -9.18
CA PRO A 59 7.78 18.28 -8.53
C PRO A 59 7.06 16.96 -8.80
N ALA A 60 7.20 16.42 -10.02
CA ALA A 60 6.60 15.13 -10.40
C ALA A 60 7.11 13.97 -9.53
N LEU A 61 8.41 13.94 -9.24
CA LEU A 61 9.00 12.92 -8.39
C LEU A 61 8.53 13.06 -6.93
N ARG A 62 8.42 14.28 -6.40
CA ARG A 62 7.89 14.53 -5.05
C ARG A 62 6.45 14.05 -4.89
N VAL A 63 5.57 14.43 -5.82
CA VAL A 63 4.16 14.00 -5.83
C VAL A 63 4.06 12.49 -6.04
N GLY A 64 4.87 11.94 -6.97
CA GLY A 64 4.92 10.50 -7.23
C GLY A 64 5.31 9.67 -6.01
N ASN A 65 6.28 10.13 -5.22
CA ASN A 65 6.65 9.49 -3.96
C ASN A 65 5.50 9.50 -2.95
N LEU A 66 4.75 10.60 -2.84
CA LEU A 66 3.59 10.67 -1.95
C LEU A 66 2.49 9.70 -2.39
N VAL A 67 2.21 9.62 -3.70
CA VAL A 67 1.28 8.63 -4.26
C VAL A 67 1.78 7.20 -3.97
N MET A 68 3.08 6.92 -4.12
CA MET A 68 3.66 5.62 -3.79
C MET A 68 3.53 5.27 -2.31
N VAL A 69 3.68 6.24 -1.39
CA VAL A 69 3.43 6.04 0.04
C VAL A 69 1.98 5.62 0.28
N LEU A 70 1.01 6.33 -0.29
CA LEU A 70 -0.42 5.98 -0.15
C LEU A 70 -0.72 4.61 -0.76
N MET A 71 -0.24 4.33 -1.96
CA MET A 71 -0.41 3.03 -2.61
C MET A 71 0.24 1.89 -1.81
N GLY A 72 1.41 2.12 -1.23
CA GLY A 72 2.10 1.17 -0.37
C GLY A 72 1.29 0.84 0.87
N ALA A 73 0.77 1.88 1.54
CA ALA A 73 -0.12 1.75 2.69
C ALA A 73 -1.33 0.88 2.34
N THR A 74 -2.06 1.26 1.29
CA THR A 74 -3.27 0.58 0.85
C THR A 74 -3.04 -0.86 0.42
N MET A 75 -2.02 -1.12 -0.40
CA MET A 75 -1.73 -2.47 -0.86
C MET A 75 -1.37 -3.39 0.31
N THR A 76 -0.55 -2.91 1.25
CA THR A 76 -0.08 -3.71 2.39
C THR A 76 -1.22 -3.96 3.37
N ALA A 77 -1.99 -2.92 3.71
CA ALA A 77 -3.11 -3.02 4.63
C ALA A 77 -4.24 -3.89 4.08
N ALA A 78 -4.61 -3.73 2.81
CA ALA A 78 -5.63 -4.54 2.18
C ALA A 78 -5.28 -6.04 2.26
N LEU A 79 -4.04 -6.42 1.91
CA LEU A 79 -3.59 -7.81 1.99
C LEU A 79 -3.58 -8.33 3.43
N PHE A 80 -3.14 -7.51 4.39
CA PHE A 80 -3.10 -7.86 5.80
C PHE A 80 -4.49 -8.10 6.38
N PHE A 81 -5.41 -7.13 6.27
CA PHE A 81 -6.76 -7.24 6.82
C PHE A 81 -7.62 -8.27 6.11
N VAL A 82 -7.45 -8.47 4.79
CA VAL A 82 -8.10 -9.58 4.08
C VAL A 82 -7.65 -10.92 4.65
N SER A 83 -6.35 -11.09 4.87
CA SER A 83 -5.81 -12.31 5.48
C SER A 83 -6.35 -12.54 6.89
N LEU A 84 -6.37 -11.50 7.74
CA LEU A 84 -6.94 -11.57 9.09
C LEU A 84 -8.44 -11.88 9.08
N TYR A 85 -9.21 -11.28 8.18
CA TYR A 85 -10.63 -11.57 8.04
C TYR A 85 -10.86 -13.04 7.67
N LEU A 86 -10.14 -13.57 6.68
CA LEU A 86 -10.27 -14.96 6.25
C LEU A 86 -9.90 -15.94 7.38
N GLN A 87 -8.82 -15.66 8.12
CA GLN A 87 -8.30 -16.58 9.12
C GLN A 87 -9.00 -16.45 10.48
N GLN A 88 -9.18 -15.24 10.99
CA GLN A 88 -9.70 -14.98 12.33
C GLN A 88 -11.23 -14.87 12.39
N ILE A 89 -11.88 -14.37 11.33
CA ILE A 89 -13.34 -14.25 11.29
C ILE A 89 -13.98 -15.47 10.62
N LEU A 90 -13.50 -15.87 9.44
CA LEU A 90 -14.03 -17.03 8.72
C LEU A 90 -13.39 -18.37 9.12
N GLY A 91 -12.37 -18.37 9.99
CA GLY A 91 -11.74 -19.59 10.49
C GLY A 91 -10.99 -20.40 9.41
N TYR A 92 -10.59 -19.78 8.30
CA TYR A 92 -9.83 -20.48 7.26
C TYR A 92 -8.42 -20.81 7.73
N SER A 93 -7.92 -21.99 7.35
CA SER A 93 -6.50 -22.28 7.49
C SER A 93 -5.67 -21.34 6.62
N ALA A 94 -4.39 -21.12 6.97
CA ALA A 94 -3.50 -20.26 6.19
C ALA A 94 -3.42 -20.66 4.71
N LEU A 95 -3.39 -21.97 4.41
CA LEU A 95 -3.40 -22.48 3.04
C LEU A 95 -4.69 -22.11 2.30
N ARG A 96 -5.85 -22.25 2.96
CA ARG A 96 -7.15 -21.91 2.38
C ARG A 96 -7.35 -20.40 2.23
N ALA A 97 -6.82 -19.59 3.16
CA ALA A 97 -6.81 -18.14 3.04
C ALA A 97 -5.97 -17.71 1.83
N GLY A 98 -4.77 -18.29 1.67
CA GLY A 98 -3.91 -18.03 0.51
C GLY A 98 -4.58 -18.38 -0.82
N THR A 99 -5.25 -19.53 -0.92
CA THR A 99 -5.99 -19.89 -2.14
C THR A 99 -7.20 -18.98 -2.39
N ALA A 100 -7.88 -18.51 -1.35
CA ALA A 100 -8.99 -17.56 -1.47
C ALA A 100 -8.54 -16.17 -1.96
N MET A 101 -7.25 -15.81 -1.80
CA MET A 101 -6.68 -14.56 -2.31
C MET A 101 -6.25 -14.63 -3.78
N LEU A 102 -6.26 -15.81 -4.41
CA LEU A 102 -5.86 -15.97 -5.83
C LEU A 102 -6.63 -15.04 -6.79
N PRO A 103 -7.96 -14.86 -6.69
CA PRO A 103 -8.68 -13.93 -7.55
C PRO A 103 -8.15 -12.49 -7.46
N MET A 104 -7.77 -12.04 -6.25
CA MET A 104 -7.15 -10.74 -6.04
C MET A 104 -5.80 -10.64 -6.74
N THR A 105 -4.97 -11.69 -6.64
CA THR A 105 -3.67 -11.75 -7.32
C THR A 105 -3.82 -11.72 -8.84
N VAL A 106 -4.77 -12.48 -9.39
CA VAL A 106 -5.10 -12.45 -10.82
C VAL A 106 -5.56 -11.06 -11.24
N ALA A 107 -6.38 -10.39 -10.44
CA ALA A 107 -6.82 -9.02 -10.71
C ALA A 107 -5.67 -8.01 -10.68
N LEU A 108 -4.72 -8.15 -9.74
CA LEU A 108 -3.50 -7.33 -9.70
C LEU A 108 -2.66 -7.51 -10.97
N ILE A 109 -2.52 -8.75 -11.47
CA ILE A 109 -1.80 -9.01 -12.72
C ILE A 109 -2.56 -8.39 -13.91
N ALA A 110 -3.85 -8.67 -14.02
CA ALA A 110 -4.68 -8.20 -15.11
C ALA A 110 -4.74 -6.66 -15.16
N GLY A 111 -4.91 -5.98 -14.02
CA GLY A 111 -4.93 -4.52 -13.95
C GLY A 111 -3.57 -3.90 -14.31
N GLY A 112 -2.46 -4.53 -13.92
CA GLY A 112 -1.12 -4.09 -14.34
C GLY A 112 -0.89 -4.25 -15.85
N LEU A 113 -1.35 -5.34 -16.45
CA LEU A 113 -1.31 -5.55 -17.90
C LEU A 113 -2.20 -4.54 -18.64
N ALA A 114 -3.40 -4.28 -18.09
CA ALA A 114 -4.31 -3.27 -18.62
C ALA A 114 -3.67 -1.88 -18.55
N ALA A 115 -3.00 -1.52 -17.45
CA ALA A 115 -2.31 -0.24 -17.30
C ALA A 115 -1.29 -0.01 -18.43
N ARG A 116 -0.50 -1.04 -18.79
CA ARG A 116 0.49 -0.96 -19.88
C ARG A 116 -0.14 -0.61 -21.23
N LYS A 117 -1.31 -1.17 -21.53
CA LYS A 117 -2.03 -0.90 -22.79
C LYS A 117 -2.78 0.43 -22.74
N LEU A 118 -3.40 0.74 -21.61
CA LEU A 118 -4.29 1.90 -21.48
C LEU A 118 -3.51 3.21 -21.32
N ILE A 119 -2.28 3.17 -20.78
CA ILE A 119 -1.50 4.38 -20.53
C ILE A 119 -1.13 5.11 -21.82
N SER A 120 -0.90 4.40 -22.93
CA SER A 120 -0.63 5.02 -24.23
C SER A 120 -1.85 5.73 -24.82
N THR A 121 -3.06 5.26 -24.48
CA THR A 121 -4.31 5.79 -25.05
C THR A 121 -4.91 6.90 -24.18
N PHE A 122 -4.94 6.71 -22.86
CA PHE A 122 -5.59 7.64 -21.92
C PHE A 122 -4.60 8.53 -21.17
N GLY A 123 -3.31 8.20 -21.21
CA GLY A 123 -2.31 8.86 -20.38
C GLY A 123 -2.37 8.41 -18.91
N PRO A 124 -1.44 8.92 -18.07
CA PRO A 124 -1.27 8.44 -16.71
C PRO A 124 -2.38 8.93 -15.75
N ARG A 125 -2.81 10.20 -15.88
CA ARG A 125 -3.73 10.82 -14.92
C ARG A 125 -5.11 10.16 -14.87
N PRO A 126 -5.80 9.88 -16.01
CA PRO A 126 -7.08 9.18 -15.95
C PRO A 126 -6.98 7.80 -15.30
N LEU A 127 -5.86 7.09 -15.49
CA LEU A 127 -5.63 5.78 -14.86
C LEU A 127 -5.39 5.86 -13.36
N LEU A 128 -4.71 6.90 -12.89
CA LEU A 128 -4.56 7.15 -11.45
C LEU A 128 -5.90 7.46 -10.78
N VAL A 129 -6.72 8.28 -11.43
CA VAL A 129 -8.07 8.62 -10.92
C VAL A 129 -8.99 7.42 -10.96
N SER A 130 -9.10 6.72 -12.09
CA SER A 130 -9.98 5.55 -12.19
C SER A 130 -9.50 4.41 -11.31
N GLY A 131 -8.20 4.16 -11.24
CA GLY A 131 -7.60 3.15 -10.36
C GLY A 131 -7.88 3.43 -8.89
N SER A 132 -7.65 4.66 -8.41
CA SER A 132 -7.93 5.04 -7.02
C SER A 132 -9.40 4.95 -6.66
N LEU A 133 -10.30 5.42 -7.54
CA LEU A 133 -11.75 5.28 -7.34
C LEU A 133 -12.18 3.81 -7.31
N THR A 134 -11.63 2.99 -8.21
CA THR A 134 -11.92 1.55 -8.27
C THR A 134 -11.45 0.86 -7.00
N THR A 135 -10.23 1.16 -6.52
CA THR A 135 -9.72 0.65 -5.25
C THR A 135 -10.59 1.11 -4.08
N THR A 136 -10.98 2.38 -4.05
CA THR A 136 -11.87 2.94 -3.01
C THR A 136 -13.17 2.13 -2.93
N VAL A 137 -13.81 1.87 -4.08
CA VAL A 137 -15.04 1.06 -4.12
C VAL A 137 -14.79 -0.35 -3.60
N GLY A 138 -13.71 -1.02 -4.03
CA GLY A 138 -13.36 -2.36 -3.55
C GLY A 138 -13.17 -2.42 -2.03
N LEU A 139 -12.41 -1.46 -1.47
CA LEU A 139 -12.18 -1.34 -0.03
C LEU A 139 -13.46 -1.02 0.74
N LEU A 140 -14.32 -0.14 0.21
CA LEU A 140 -15.62 0.14 0.83
C LEU A 140 -16.52 -1.08 0.82
N VAL A 141 -16.50 -1.94 -0.20
CA VAL A 141 -17.26 -3.19 -0.14
C VAL A 141 -16.67 -4.16 0.90
N LEU A 142 -15.34 -4.22 1.03
CA LEU A 142 -14.67 -5.00 2.08
C LEU A 142 -14.99 -4.47 3.49
N ALA A 143 -15.21 -3.16 3.64
CA ALA A 143 -15.58 -2.54 4.92
C ALA A 143 -17.00 -2.89 5.41
N TRP A 144 -17.76 -3.67 4.65
CA TRP A 144 -19.13 -4.10 4.99
C TRP A 144 -19.29 -5.63 4.89
N LEU A 145 -18.20 -6.38 5.04
CA LEU A 145 -18.22 -7.83 4.98
C LEU A 145 -18.94 -8.42 6.21
N PRO A 146 -19.82 -9.42 6.03
CA PRO A 146 -20.59 -9.97 7.14
C PRO A 146 -19.79 -11.03 7.92
N ALA A 147 -20.04 -11.13 9.23
CA ALA A 147 -19.33 -12.06 10.12
C ALA A 147 -19.64 -13.55 9.84
N ASP A 148 -20.80 -13.86 9.27
CA ASP A 148 -21.28 -15.22 9.05
C ASP A 148 -20.72 -15.88 7.78
N GLY A 149 -19.93 -15.13 6.99
CA GLY A 149 -19.39 -15.61 5.72
C GLY A 149 -20.46 -15.88 4.65
N GLY A 150 -21.69 -15.39 4.83
CA GLY A 150 -22.86 -15.72 4.00
C GLY A 150 -22.75 -15.36 2.51
N PHE A 151 -21.67 -14.70 2.07
CA PHE A 151 -21.49 -14.24 0.70
C PHE A 151 -20.03 -14.30 0.22
N PRO A 152 -19.48 -15.51 -0.04
CA PRO A 152 -18.10 -15.66 -0.53
C PRO A 152 -17.87 -14.93 -1.87
N TRP A 153 -18.91 -14.78 -2.70
CA TRP A 153 -18.79 -14.03 -3.95
C TRP A 153 -18.58 -12.52 -3.76
N ARG A 154 -19.13 -11.92 -2.69
CA ARG A 154 -18.95 -10.48 -2.39
C ARG A 154 -17.51 -10.21 -2.02
N PHE A 155 -16.92 -11.08 -1.21
CA PHE A 155 -15.50 -11.03 -0.88
C PHE A 155 -14.62 -11.11 -2.15
N VAL A 156 -14.89 -12.10 -3.01
CA VAL A 156 -14.13 -12.27 -4.26
C VAL A 156 -14.26 -11.06 -5.16
N LEU A 157 -15.49 -10.56 -5.36
CA LEU A 157 -15.75 -9.39 -6.19
C LEU A 157 -15.04 -8.14 -5.64
N ALA A 158 -15.16 -7.88 -4.35
CA ALA A 158 -14.52 -6.73 -3.70
C ALA A 158 -12.99 -6.80 -3.79
N SER A 159 -12.42 -7.98 -3.58
CA SER A 159 -10.98 -8.21 -3.68
C SER A 159 -10.46 -8.04 -5.12
N VAL A 160 -11.22 -8.51 -6.11
CA VAL A 160 -10.91 -8.32 -7.53
C VAL A 160 -10.97 -6.84 -7.91
N ILE A 161 -12.01 -6.11 -7.49
CA ILE A 161 -12.14 -4.68 -7.73
C ILE A 161 -10.97 -3.92 -7.09
N ALA A 162 -10.68 -4.18 -5.82
CA ALA A 162 -9.58 -3.54 -5.10
C ALA A 162 -8.22 -3.82 -5.76
N GLY A 163 -7.93 -5.09 -6.06
CA GLY A 163 -6.68 -5.51 -6.70
C GLY A 163 -6.49 -4.95 -8.10
N ALA A 164 -7.54 -4.94 -8.92
CA ALA A 164 -7.51 -4.33 -10.25
C ALA A 164 -7.21 -2.82 -10.17
N GLY A 165 -7.87 -2.09 -9.27
CA GLY A 165 -7.62 -0.66 -9.07
C GLY A 165 -6.19 -0.36 -8.59
N ILE A 166 -5.67 -1.13 -7.63
CA ILE A 166 -4.33 -0.92 -7.06
C ILE A 166 -3.27 -1.06 -8.15
N SER A 167 -3.35 -2.13 -8.94
CA SER A 167 -2.38 -2.41 -10.00
C SER A 167 -2.48 -1.45 -11.18
N LEU A 168 -3.68 -0.93 -11.47
CA LEU A 168 -3.91 0.04 -12.54
C LEU A 168 -3.11 1.33 -12.32
N MET A 169 -2.88 1.72 -11.06
CA MET A 169 -2.20 2.96 -10.71
C MET A 169 -0.67 2.87 -10.81
N LEU A 170 -0.07 1.70 -10.57
CA LEU A 170 1.37 1.56 -10.27
C LEU A 170 2.26 2.00 -11.43
N LEU A 171 1.91 1.58 -12.65
CA LEU A 171 2.65 1.96 -13.85
C LEU A 171 2.50 3.48 -14.13
N PRO A 172 1.28 4.04 -14.24
CA PRO A 172 1.06 5.47 -14.40
C PRO A 172 1.83 6.37 -13.44
N VAL A 173 1.81 6.07 -12.13
CA VAL A 173 2.55 6.89 -11.15
C VAL A 173 4.05 6.81 -11.42
N THR A 174 4.58 5.63 -11.75
CA THR A 174 6.01 5.45 -12.01
C THR A 174 6.44 6.27 -13.21
N VAL A 175 5.73 6.13 -14.34
CA VAL A 175 6.05 6.85 -15.58
C VAL A 175 5.92 8.36 -15.38
N SER A 176 4.85 8.82 -14.73
CA SER A 176 4.66 10.25 -14.43
C SER A 176 5.72 10.82 -13.47
N ALA A 177 6.11 10.06 -12.46
CA ALA A 177 7.05 10.52 -11.45
C ALA A 177 8.49 10.58 -11.97
N THR A 178 8.85 9.69 -12.90
CA THR A 178 10.15 9.69 -13.55
C THR A 178 10.21 10.57 -14.80
N ALA A 179 9.12 11.26 -15.15
CA ALA A 179 9.10 12.22 -16.25
C ALA A 179 10.10 13.36 -15.97
N GLY A 180 11.06 13.55 -16.88
CA GLY A 180 12.10 14.58 -16.73
C GLY A 180 13.29 14.17 -15.84
N VAL A 181 13.37 12.92 -15.40
CA VAL A 181 14.58 12.38 -14.76
C VAL A 181 15.62 12.08 -15.85
N ALA A 182 16.85 12.57 -15.65
CA ALA A 182 17.96 12.27 -16.56
C ALA A 182 18.30 10.77 -16.53
N ALA A 183 18.72 10.20 -17.67
CA ALA A 183 19.05 8.77 -17.78
C ALA A 183 20.01 8.23 -16.69
N PRO A 184 21.08 8.96 -16.29
CA PRO A 184 21.96 8.52 -15.19
C PRO A 184 21.26 8.42 -13.83
N ASP A 185 20.22 9.24 -13.60
CA ASP A 185 19.52 9.34 -12.32
C ASP A 185 18.27 8.44 -12.25
N ALA A 186 17.92 7.75 -13.35
CA ALA A 186 16.70 6.94 -13.45
C ALA A 186 16.65 5.80 -12.42
N GLY A 187 17.80 5.16 -12.15
CA GLY A 187 17.92 4.13 -11.12
C GLY A 187 17.63 4.67 -9.72
N ALA A 188 18.19 5.84 -9.38
CA ALA A 188 17.95 6.50 -8.10
C ALA A 188 16.49 6.93 -7.93
N ALA A 189 15.87 7.48 -8.98
CA ALA A 189 14.45 7.86 -8.95
C ALA A 189 13.52 6.65 -8.76
N SER A 190 13.76 5.54 -9.46
CA SER A 190 13.01 4.29 -9.29
C SER A 190 13.22 3.70 -7.88
N GLY A 191 14.45 3.72 -7.38
CA GLY A 191 14.78 3.30 -6.02
C GLY A 191 14.04 4.13 -4.97
N LEU A 192 13.91 5.44 -5.18
CA LEU A 192 13.17 6.33 -4.29
C LEU A 192 11.67 5.98 -4.27
N LEU A 193 11.05 5.79 -5.44
CA LEU A 193 9.65 5.40 -5.55
C LEU A 193 9.36 4.07 -4.86
N ASN A 194 10.21 3.07 -5.07
CA ASN A 194 10.06 1.77 -4.41
C ASN A 194 10.25 1.89 -2.89
N THR A 195 11.22 2.68 -2.45
CA THR A 195 11.46 2.94 -1.02
C THR A 195 10.26 3.64 -0.39
N SER A 196 9.71 4.66 -1.03
CA SER A 196 8.49 5.34 -0.61
C SER A 196 7.31 4.38 -0.52
N ARG A 197 7.15 3.46 -1.47
CA ARG A 197 6.12 2.41 -1.40
C ARG A 197 6.29 1.50 -0.19
N GLN A 198 7.51 1.02 0.07
CA GLN A 198 7.78 0.15 1.22
C GLN A 198 7.57 0.88 2.56
N LEU A 199 8.02 2.14 2.66
CA LEU A 199 7.78 2.98 3.83
C LEU A 199 6.29 3.25 4.04
N GLY A 200 5.56 3.53 2.97
CA GLY A 200 4.11 3.69 3.02
C GLY A 200 3.40 2.44 3.51
N GLY A 201 3.79 1.26 3.01
CA GLY A 201 3.26 -0.02 3.48
C GLY A 201 3.49 -0.25 4.97
N ALA A 202 4.67 0.10 5.45
CA ALA A 202 5.04 0.01 6.86
C ALA A 202 4.17 0.91 7.76
N VAL A 203 4.23 2.21 7.50
CA VAL A 203 3.63 3.25 8.33
C VAL A 203 2.12 3.19 8.22
N GLY A 204 1.61 3.04 7.00
CA GLY A 204 0.18 2.93 6.73
C GLY A 204 -0.44 1.73 7.43
N LEU A 205 0.20 0.57 7.38
CA LEU A 205 -0.30 -0.59 8.10
C LEU A 205 -0.29 -0.38 9.62
N ALA A 206 0.77 0.19 10.19
CA ALA A 206 0.82 0.47 11.63
C ALA A 206 -0.32 1.42 12.08
N VAL A 207 -0.59 2.46 11.31
CA VAL A 207 -1.71 3.39 11.55
C VAL A 207 -3.04 2.65 11.45
N LEU A 208 -3.26 1.87 10.39
CA LEU A 208 -4.54 1.19 10.15
C LEU A 208 -4.80 0.08 11.17
N VAL A 209 -3.77 -0.59 11.69
CA VAL A 209 -3.98 -1.52 12.79
C VAL A 209 -4.25 -0.81 14.11
N THR A 210 -3.65 0.36 14.33
CA THR A 210 -4.03 1.21 15.48
C THR A 210 -5.49 1.62 15.39
N VAL A 211 -5.98 1.97 14.19
CA VAL A 211 -7.40 2.25 13.93
C VAL A 211 -8.26 1.02 14.23
N ALA A 212 -7.88 -0.16 13.75
CA ALA A 212 -8.62 -1.39 14.00
C ALA A 212 -8.70 -1.76 15.49
N ALA A 213 -7.67 -1.43 16.27
CA ALA A 213 -7.59 -1.73 17.70
C ALA A 213 -8.29 -0.69 18.60
N ALA A 214 -8.72 0.46 18.07
CA ALA A 214 -9.25 1.57 18.87
C ALA A 214 -10.54 1.24 19.64
N GLY A 215 -11.30 0.23 19.18
CA GLY A 215 -12.62 -0.12 19.71
C GLY A 215 -12.66 -1.05 20.93
N SER A 216 -11.52 -1.43 21.52
CA SER A 216 -11.43 -2.49 22.56
C SER A 216 -12.02 -3.84 22.07
N PRO A 217 -11.22 -4.68 21.40
CA PRO A 217 -11.70 -5.89 20.74
C PRO A 217 -11.98 -7.03 21.75
N ASN A 218 -13.14 -6.97 22.43
CA ASN A 218 -13.53 -7.97 23.43
C ASN A 218 -14.31 -9.14 22.82
N THR A 219 -14.99 -8.91 21.68
CA THR A 219 -15.76 -9.93 20.96
C THR A 219 -15.30 -10.05 19.50
N PRO A 220 -15.58 -11.18 18.82
CA PRO A 220 -15.32 -11.31 17.38
C PRO A 220 -16.00 -10.24 16.52
N ALA A 221 -17.17 -9.74 16.96
CA ALA A 221 -17.88 -8.65 16.29
C ALA A 221 -17.12 -7.31 16.41
N ASP A 222 -16.51 -7.03 17.57
CA ASP A 222 -15.70 -5.82 17.79
C ASP A 222 -14.43 -5.87 16.92
N VAL A 223 -13.79 -7.04 16.81
CA VAL A 223 -12.63 -7.25 15.93
C VAL A 223 -13.00 -6.97 14.48
N LEU A 224 -14.13 -7.53 14.00
CA LEU A 224 -14.62 -7.29 12.64
C LEU A 224 -14.94 -5.80 12.40
N HIS A 225 -15.53 -5.12 13.39
CA HIS A 225 -15.79 -3.69 13.30
C HIS A 225 -14.48 -2.89 13.16
N GLY A 226 -13.43 -3.29 13.88
CA GLY A 226 -12.09 -2.74 13.72
C GLY A 226 -11.55 -2.92 12.29
N TYR A 227 -11.75 -4.09 11.69
CA TYR A 227 -11.34 -4.35 10.30
C TYR A 227 -12.13 -3.50 9.31
N HIS A 228 -13.44 -3.32 9.53
CA HIS A 228 -14.26 -2.42 8.74
C HIS A 228 -13.78 -0.97 8.82
N ALA A 229 -13.46 -0.48 10.02
CA ALA A 229 -12.91 0.84 10.21
C ALA A 229 -11.57 1.00 9.48
N ALA A 230 -10.68 0.00 9.54
CA ALA A 230 -9.42 0.03 8.81
C ALA A 230 -9.63 0.08 7.29
N PHE A 231 -10.51 -0.74 6.72
CA PHE A 231 -10.81 -0.68 5.29
C PHE A 231 -11.44 0.66 4.88
N ALA A 232 -12.30 1.26 5.71
CA ALA A 232 -12.90 2.56 5.43
C ALA A 232 -11.88 3.70 5.47
N VAL A 233 -10.97 3.70 6.44
CA VAL A 233 -9.87 4.68 6.51
C VAL A 233 -8.90 4.49 5.34
N ASP A 234 -8.58 3.24 4.97
CA ASP A 234 -7.74 2.95 3.82
C ASP A 234 -8.38 3.43 2.49
N ALA A 235 -9.70 3.27 2.35
CA ALA A 235 -10.46 3.82 1.23
C ALA A 235 -10.34 5.36 1.17
N ALA A 236 -10.39 6.04 2.32
CA ALA A 236 -10.17 7.48 2.37
C ALA A 236 -8.73 7.86 2.00
N LEU A 237 -7.72 7.09 2.46
CA LEU A 237 -6.31 7.32 2.14
C LEU A 237 -6.03 7.18 0.64
N VAL A 238 -6.51 6.11 0.00
CA VAL A 238 -6.29 5.92 -1.44
C VAL A 238 -7.04 6.95 -2.28
N LEU A 239 -8.18 7.47 -1.80
CA LEU A 239 -8.92 8.53 -2.48
C LEU A 239 -8.12 9.85 -2.55
N LEU A 240 -7.18 10.09 -1.63
CA LEU A 240 -6.25 11.23 -1.71
C LEU A 240 -5.32 11.16 -2.92
N VAL A 241 -5.19 10.01 -3.59
CA VAL A 241 -4.49 9.92 -4.88
C VAL A 241 -5.18 10.72 -5.97
N VAL A 242 -6.51 10.91 -5.89
CA VAL A 242 -7.27 11.69 -6.88
C VAL A 242 -6.74 13.12 -6.99
N PRO A 243 -6.72 13.97 -5.95
CA PRO A 243 -6.17 15.31 -6.06
C PRO A 243 -4.67 15.32 -6.41
N LEU A 244 -3.88 14.36 -5.90
CA LEU A 244 -2.45 14.27 -6.22
C LEU A 244 -2.19 13.95 -7.71
N ALA A 245 -3.05 13.16 -8.34
CA ALA A 245 -2.96 12.86 -9.77
C ALA A 245 -3.08 14.12 -10.64
N PHE A 246 -3.71 15.18 -10.14
CA PHE A 246 -3.86 16.45 -10.86
C PHE A 246 -2.60 17.32 -10.76
N LEU A 247 -1.75 17.07 -9.76
CA LEU A 247 -0.44 17.70 -9.59
C LEU A 247 0.67 17.02 -10.41
N LEU A 248 0.41 15.81 -10.92
CA LEU A 248 1.32 15.12 -11.83
C LEU A 248 1.20 15.64 -13.27
N PRO A 249 2.28 15.58 -14.06
CA PRO A 249 2.27 15.98 -15.47
C PRO A 249 1.18 15.26 -16.28
N ARG A 250 0.40 16.02 -17.05
CA ARG A 250 -0.71 15.50 -17.88
C ARG A 250 -0.24 14.68 -19.09
N ARG A 251 0.94 14.98 -19.64
CA ARG A 251 1.56 14.33 -20.79
C ARG A 251 3.04 14.11 -20.49
N ILE A 252 3.56 12.97 -20.92
CA ILE A 252 4.94 12.53 -20.75
C ILE A 252 5.53 12.38 -22.13
#